data_AF-A0A967PYI0-F1
#
_entry.id   AF-A0A967PYI0-F1
#
_cell.length_a   1.000
_cell.length_b   1.000
_cell.length_c   1.000
_cell.angle_alpha   90.00
_cell.angle_beta   90.00
_cell.angle_gamma   90.00
#
_symmetry.space_group_name_H-M   'P 1'
#
loop_
_entity.id
_entity.type
_entity.pdbx_description
1 polymer ?
#
loop_
_entity_poly.entity_id
_entity_poly.type
_entity_poly.pdbx_seq_one_letter_code
_entity_poly.pdbx_strand_id
1 'polypeptide(L)'
;MPESASYQSPIARKIEPVESPRYENVILVLMENMSAGKMGIFGNPAHLTPHLDSLATHQSYFFNNFYSSGIHTFTGIYSTLFGFPPLLSKHP
;
A
#
# COMPACT_ATOMS: atom_id res chain seq x y z
N MET A 1 -15.03 -27.00 -26.08
CA MET A 1 -14.03 -25.92 -26.07
C MET A 1 -14.55 -24.79 -26.96
N PRO A 2 -14.74 -23.57 -26.42
CA PRO A 2 -14.60 -22.38 -27.24
C PRO A 2 -13.47 -21.48 -26.71
N GLU A 3 -12.62 -21.09 -27.66
CA GLU A 3 -11.69 -19.97 -27.75
C GLU A 3 -11.30 -19.18 -26.50
N SER A 4 -9.98 -19.18 -26.27
CA SER A 4 -9.25 -18.23 -25.44
C SER A 4 -9.64 -16.79 -25.79
N ALA A 5 -10.43 -16.15 -24.93
CA ALA A 5 -10.53 -14.71 -24.88
C ALA A 5 -9.14 -14.16 -24.54
N SER A 6 -8.32 -13.88 -25.55
CA SER A 6 -7.07 -13.17 -25.35
C SER A 6 -7.47 -11.76 -24.93
N TYR A 7 -7.21 -11.44 -23.66
CA TYR A 7 -7.44 -10.09 -23.21
C TYR A 7 -6.53 -9.16 -24.04
N GLN A 8 -7.11 -8.13 -24.66
CA GLN A 8 -6.38 -7.18 -25.52
C GLN A 8 -5.33 -6.34 -24.76
N SER A 9 -5.34 -6.40 -23.42
CA SER A 9 -4.47 -5.63 -22.55
C SER A 9 -3.38 -6.52 -21.94
N PRO A 10 -2.10 -6.10 -21.95
CA PRO A 10 -0.99 -6.87 -21.40
C PRO A 10 -1.05 -7.02 -19.87
N ILE A 11 -1.91 -6.27 -19.19
CA ILE A 11 -2.11 -6.35 -17.72
C ILE A 11 -3.42 -7.05 -17.34
N ALA A 12 -4.24 -7.44 -18.30
CA ALA A 12 -5.50 -8.09 -18.01
C ALA A 12 -5.26 -9.53 -17.56
N ARG A 13 -5.86 -9.89 -16.42
CA ARG A 13 -5.75 -11.21 -15.82
C ARG A 13 -7.13 -11.72 -15.43
N LYS A 14 -7.39 -13.01 -15.69
CA LYS A 14 -8.52 -13.73 -15.10
C LYS A 14 -8.11 -14.14 -13.69
N ILE A 15 -8.92 -13.78 -12.69
CA ILE A 15 -8.72 -14.23 -11.31
C ILE A 15 -9.85 -15.22 -11.01
N GLU A 16 -9.52 -16.50 -10.96
CA GLU A 16 -10.40 -17.54 -10.45
C GLU A 16 -9.95 -17.88 -9.03
N PRO A 17 -10.68 -17.43 -7.98
CA PRO A 17 -10.31 -17.74 -6.62
C PRO A 17 -10.41 -19.26 -6.38
N VAL A 18 -9.32 -19.86 -5.89
CA VAL A 18 -9.25 -21.31 -5.59
C VAL A 18 -9.99 -21.64 -4.29
N GLU A 19 -9.99 -20.69 -3.35
CA GLU A 19 -10.62 -20.83 -2.04
C GLU A 19 -11.94 -20.04 -1.97
N SER A 20 -12.79 -20.41 -1.02
CA SER A 20 -13.98 -19.64 -0.68
C SER A 20 -13.60 -18.24 -0.16
N PRO A 21 -14.44 -17.22 -0.40
CA PRO A 21 -14.17 -15.87 0.05
C PRO A 21 -14.03 -15.80 1.57
N ARG A 22 -13.03 -15.05 2.05
CA ARG A 22 -12.88 -14.70 3.47
C ARG A 22 -13.58 -13.37 3.71
N TYR A 23 -14.41 -13.31 4.75
CA TYR A 23 -15.18 -12.11 5.13
C TYR A 23 -14.52 -11.43 6.33
N GLU A 24 -13.30 -10.95 6.13
CA GLU A 24 -12.54 -10.22 7.15
C GLU A 24 -12.81 -8.72 7.03
N ASN A 25 -12.78 -8.00 8.16
CA ASN A 25 -12.82 -6.54 8.17
C ASN A 25 -11.43 -5.99 7.85
N VAL A 26 -11.35 -5.11 6.85
CA VAL A 26 -10.09 -4.47 6.47
C VAL A 26 -10.13 -3.00 6.85
N ILE A 27 -9.15 -2.56 7.63
CA ILE A 27 -8.97 -1.16 8.01
C ILE A 27 -7.66 -0.66 7.38
N LEU A 28 -7.76 0.36 6.52
CA LEU A 28 -6.62 1.04 5.93
C LEU A 28 -6.39 2.37 6.65
N VAL A 29 -5.21 2.54 7.26
CA VAL A 29 -4.80 3.79 7.91
C VAL A 29 -3.68 4.43 7.10
N LEU A 30 -3.95 5.60 6.54
CA LEU A 30 -2.96 6.43 5.85
C LEU A 30 -2.57 7.58 6.78
N MET A 31 -1.30 7.63 7.16
CA MET A 31 -0.79 8.67 8.07
C MET A 31 -0.18 9.83 7.29
N GLU A 32 -0.81 10.99 7.37
CA GLU A 32 -0.32 12.22 6.77
C GLU A 32 0.97 12.71 7.48
N ASN A 33 1.95 13.15 6.69
CA ASN A 33 3.18 13.77 7.20
C ASN A 33 3.98 12.88 8.17
N MET A 34 3.82 11.56 8.11
CA MET A 34 4.61 10.62 8.90
C MET A 34 5.87 10.22 8.12
N SER A 35 7.05 10.27 8.77
CA SER A 35 8.32 9.89 8.16
C SER A 35 9.07 8.87 9.01
N ALA A 36 9.92 8.06 8.38
CA ALA A 36 10.78 7.09 9.06
C ALA A 36 11.60 7.74 10.19
N GLY A 37 12.10 8.96 9.95
CA GLY A 37 12.89 9.70 10.94
C GLY A 37 12.14 10.06 12.22
N LYS A 38 10.81 9.92 12.30
CA LYS A 38 10.03 10.11 13.54
C LYS A 38 9.93 8.84 14.40
N MET A 39 10.26 7.67 13.86
CA MET A 39 10.07 6.40 14.56
C MET A 39 11.32 5.93 15.29
N GLY A 40 11.13 5.30 16.45
CA GLY A 40 12.22 4.74 17.24
C GLY A 40 12.93 3.58 16.53
N ILE A 41 12.20 2.78 15.76
CA ILE A 41 12.78 1.65 14.99
C ILE A 41 13.81 2.10 13.94
N PHE A 42 13.75 3.36 13.51
CA PHE A 42 14.72 3.97 12.58
C PHE A 42 15.77 4.81 13.32
N GLY A 43 15.87 4.68 14.65
CA GLY A 43 16.90 5.29 15.47
C GLY A 43 16.53 6.66 16.07
N ASN A 44 15.27 7.09 16.02
CA ASN A 44 14.88 8.33 16.69
C ASN A 44 14.87 8.15 18.22
N PRO A 45 15.67 8.92 18.99
CA PRO A 45 15.77 8.75 20.45
C PRO A 45 14.63 9.41 21.24
N ALA A 46 13.79 10.23 20.60
CA ALA A 46 12.74 11.01 21.26
C ALA A 46 11.49 10.18 21.61
N HIS A 47 11.45 8.89 21.23
CA HIS A 47 10.38 7.94 21.57
C HIS A 47 8.97 8.46 21.24
N LEU A 48 8.81 9.06 20.06
CA LEU A 48 7.58 9.74 19.66
C LEU A 48 6.45 8.78 19.26
N THR A 49 6.79 7.54 18.87
CA THR A 49 5.84 6.59 18.29
C THR A 49 5.85 5.20 18.94
N PRO A 50 5.70 5.10 20.28
CA PRO A 50 5.85 3.84 21.02
C PRO A 50 4.94 2.72 20.51
N HIS A 51 3.69 3.04 20.14
CA HIS A 51 2.75 2.04 19.63
C HIS A 51 3.09 1.58 18.22
N LEU A 52 3.52 2.48 17.34
CA LEU A 52 3.97 2.09 15.99
C LEU A 52 5.26 1.27 16.04
N ASP A 53 6.17 1.62 16.96
CA ASP A 53 7.40 0.87 17.17
C ASP A 53 7.09 -0.56 17.64
N SER A 54 6.19 -0.72 18.63
CA SER A 54 5.74 -2.03 19.10
C SER A 54 5.04 -2.86 18.01
N LEU A 55 4.23 -2.22 17.17
CA LEU A 55 3.60 -2.90 16.03
C LEU A 55 4.67 -3.43 15.07
N ALA A 56 5.63 -2.59 14.72
CA ALA A 56 6.69 -2.93 13.77
C ALA A 56 7.64 -4.03 14.29
N THR A 57 7.93 -4.08 15.59
CA THR A 57 8.92 -5.03 16.14
C THR A 57 8.32 -6.36 16.59
N HIS A 58 7.04 -6.40 17.00
CA HIS A 58 6.51 -7.57 17.72
C HIS A 58 5.16 -8.08 17.23
N GLN A 59 4.36 -7.26 16.56
CA GLN A 59 2.93 -7.58 16.34
C GLN A 59 2.52 -7.62 14.86
N SER A 60 3.41 -7.28 13.93
CA SER A 60 3.08 -7.20 12.52
C SER A 60 4.25 -7.55 11.61
N TYR A 61 3.95 -7.75 10.33
CA TYR A 61 4.95 -7.73 9.28
C TYR A 61 5.28 -6.27 8.93
N PHE A 62 6.52 -5.88 9.17
CA PHE A 62 7.02 -4.55 8.88
C PHE A 62 7.92 -4.54 7.65
N PHE A 63 7.75 -3.55 6.78
CA PHE A 63 8.53 -3.37 5.56
C PHE A 63 9.41 -2.11 5.69
N ASN A 64 10.72 -2.30 5.83
CA ASN A 64 11.71 -1.22 5.95
C ASN A 64 12.02 -0.52 4.62
N ASN A 65 11.69 -1.13 3.49
CA ASN A 65 11.84 -0.58 2.15
C ASN A 65 10.46 -0.34 1.51
N PHE A 66 9.64 0.51 2.13
CA PHE A 66 8.31 0.91 1.65
C PHE A 66 8.30 2.37 1.22
N TYR A 67 7.83 2.64 0.00
CA TYR A 67 7.90 3.96 -0.63
C TYR A 67 6.52 4.41 -1.11
N SER A 68 6.22 5.70 -0.96
CA SER A 68 5.02 6.30 -1.52
C SER A 68 5.17 6.52 -3.02
N SER A 69 4.04 6.52 -3.74
CA SER A 69 4.00 6.89 -5.15
C SER A 69 4.01 8.42 -5.29
N GLY A 70 5.18 9.03 -5.04
CA GLY A 70 5.37 10.48 -5.05
C GLY A 70 5.30 11.14 -3.66
N ILE A 71 5.53 12.45 -3.64
CA ILE A 71 5.63 13.26 -2.40
C ILE A 71 4.36 14.05 -2.07
N HIS A 72 3.40 14.11 -2.99
CA HIS A 72 2.14 14.81 -2.78
C HIS A 72 1.06 13.85 -2.30
N THR A 73 0.29 14.28 -1.30
CA THR A 73 -0.76 13.48 -0.63
C THR A 73 -1.77 12.91 -1.62
N PHE A 74 -2.28 13.73 -2.55
CA PHE A 74 -3.27 13.28 -3.53
C PHE A 74 -2.75 12.10 -4.36
N THR A 75 -1.46 12.15 -4.70
CA THR A 75 -0.76 11.18 -5.54
C THR A 75 -0.63 9.85 -4.81
N GLY A 76 -0.23 9.90 -3.54
CA GLY A 76 -0.12 8.73 -2.68
C GLY A 76 -1.47 8.06 -2.42
N ILE A 77 -2.52 8.85 -2.12
CA ILE A 77 -3.87 8.34 -1.89
C ILE A 77 -4.43 7.68 -3.15
N TYR A 78 -4.37 8.35 -4.30
CA TYR A 78 -4.86 7.80 -5.57
C TYR A 78 -4.17 6.47 -5.90
N SER A 79 -2.84 6.44 -5.80
CA SER A 79 -2.08 5.24 -6.15
C SER A 79 -2.35 4.08 -5.19
N THR A 80 -2.58 4.37 -3.90
CA THR A 80 -2.89 3.35 -2.90
C THR A 80 -4.28 2.75 -3.11
N LEU A 81 -5.28 3.57 -3.42
CA LEU A 81 -6.67 3.11 -3.55
C LEU A 81 -6.93 2.41 -4.89
N PHE A 82 -6.31 2.88 -5.97
CA PHE A 82 -6.59 2.37 -7.32
C PHE A 82 -5.48 1.45 -7.87
N GLY A 83 -4.30 1.41 -7.23
CA GLY A 83 -3.18 0.56 -7.66
C GLY A 83 -2.50 1.04 -8.95
N PHE A 84 -2.76 2.28 -9.40
CA PHE A 84 -2.13 2.87 -10.58
C PHE A 84 -1.09 3.92 -10.18
N PRO A 85 0.06 3.98 -10.87
CA PRO A 85 1.00 5.06 -10.65
C PRO A 85 0.38 6.40 -11.09
N PRO A 86 0.83 7.51 -10.50
CA PRO A 86 0.34 8.82 -10.87
C PRO A 86 0.80 9.22 -12.27
N LEU A 87 -0.13 9.69 -13.08
CA LEU A 87 0.16 10.25 -14.40
C LEU A 87 0.21 11.78 -14.28
N LEU A 88 1.40 12.31 -13.96
CA LEU A 88 1.63 13.75 -13.76
C LEU A 88 1.20 14.63 -14.95
N SER A 89 1.08 14.07 -16.16
CA SER A 89 0.72 14.80 -17.39
C SER A 89 -0.76 14.74 -17.77
N LYS A 90 -1.60 14.07 -16.98
CA LYS A 90 -3.06 13.98 -17.20
C LYS A 90 -3.77 14.14 -15.86
N HIS A 91 -3.85 15.39 -15.42
CA HIS A 91 -4.90 15.80 -14.50
C HIS A 91 -6.14 16.18 -15.32
N PRO A 92 -7.36 15.86 -14.87
CA PRO A 92 -8.53 16.62 -15.32
C PRO A 92 -8.40 18.10 -14.95
#